data_AF-A0A2I4ALH2-F1
#
_entry.id   AF-A0A2I4ALH2-F1
#
_cell.length_a   1.000
_cell.length_b   1.000
_cell.length_c   1.000
_cell.angle_alpha   90.00
_cell.angle_beta   90.00
_cell.angle_gamma   90.00
#
_symmetry.space_group_name_H-M   'P 1'
#
loop_
_entity.id
_entity.type
_entity.pdbx_description
1 polymer ?
#
loop_
_entity_poly.entity_id
_entity_poly.type
_entity_poly.pdbx_seq_one_letter_code
_entity_poly.pdbx_strand_id
1 'polypeptide(L)'
;MEGLSVGTFGLLMMTMMCFHQFVRSSAQECPSTHDLLNSLRQVEKMLELHETSYQQGLRSLRKKINALHNSTMAVFKTGRNESCPKPDPPAHGRRLGRVFEVGHEVHFLCKPGYELIGPRTRVCLDTLKWSGQQPMCRYLNVTTSSLASLSSPALSFTISAASSSSSSATSPSLLSPPTSSSPSSSIRPSNCTHFLGSTHCTCDVGFTISGRDNQICTDIDECHLFPLAQ
;
A
#
# COMPACT_ATOMS: atom_id res chain seq x y z
N MET A 1 77.47 12.10 -48.29
CA MET A 1 77.31 12.48 -46.87
C MET A 1 76.00 11.85 -46.42
N GLU A 2 76.01 10.56 -46.16
CA GLU A 2 74.85 9.80 -45.68
C GLU A 2 75.15 9.45 -44.23
N GLY A 3 74.44 10.08 -43.31
CA GLY A 3 74.67 9.99 -41.88
C GLY A 3 73.47 10.52 -41.13
N LEU A 4 72.26 10.08 -41.50
CA LEU A 4 71.10 10.26 -40.64
C LEU A 4 71.28 9.34 -39.43
N SER A 5 71.75 9.97 -38.37
CA SER A 5 72.08 9.43 -37.06
C SER A 5 71.07 8.39 -36.55
N VAL A 6 71.59 7.24 -36.11
CA VAL A 6 70.86 6.19 -35.37
C VAL A 6 70.04 6.76 -34.19
N GLY A 7 70.40 7.94 -33.68
CA GLY A 7 69.68 8.64 -32.61
C GLY A 7 68.32 9.24 -33.02
N THR A 8 68.09 9.63 -34.28
CA THR A 8 66.80 10.20 -34.70
C THR A 8 65.72 9.13 -34.87
N PHE A 9 66.08 7.93 -35.33
CA PHE A 9 65.18 6.77 -35.35
C PHE A 9 64.79 6.31 -33.94
N GLY A 10 65.73 6.31 -32.99
CA GLY A 10 65.46 5.98 -31.59
C GLY A 10 64.47 6.94 -30.92
N LEU A 11 64.61 8.26 -31.16
CA LEU A 11 63.67 9.26 -30.65
C LEU A 11 62.27 9.13 -31.27
N LEU A 12 62.18 8.86 -32.58
CA LEU A 12 60.89 8.66 -33.26
C LEU A 12 60.15 7.41 -32.76
N MET A 13 60.85 6.31 -32.50
CA MET A 13 60.24 5.10 -31.94
C MET A 13 59.77 5.31 -30.50
N MET A 14 60.54 6.04 -29.68
CA MET A 14 60.14 6.39 -28.32
C MET A 14 58.96 7.36 -28.28
N THR A 15 58.88 8.33 -29.19
CA THR A 15 57.70 9.21 -29.26
C THR A 15 56.49 8.45 -29.79
N MET A 16 56.62 7.58 -30.80
CA MET A 16 55.52 6.75 -31.28
C MET A 16 55.02 5.77 -30.22
N MET A 17 55.91 5.13 -29.44
CA MET A 17 55.51 4.29 -28.32
C MET A 17 54.88 5.08 -27.19
N CYS A 18 55.40 6.28 -26.88
CA CYS A 18 54.83 7.16 -25.87
C CYS A 18 53.44 7.68 -26.29
N PHE A 19 53.25 8.05 -27.57
CA PHE A 19 51.94 8.37 -28.14
C PHE A 19 51.00 7.16 -28.13
N HIS A 20 51.48 5.95 -28.43
CA HIS A 20 50.67 4.73 -28.32
C HIS A 20 50.27 4.40 -26.87
N GLN A 21 51.16 4.70 -25.91
CA GLN A 21 50.89 4.57 -24.48
C GLN A 21 49.90 5.65 -24.00
N PHE A 22 50.03 6.88 -24.50
CA PHE A 22 49.16 8.01 -24.17
C PHE A 22 47.74 7.82 -24.74
N VAL A 23 47.63 7.30 -25.97
CA VAL A 23 46.34 6.93 -26.61
C VAL A 23 45.66 5.79 -25.85
N ARG A 24 46.44 4.84 -25.29
CA ARG A 24 45.93 3.80 -24.37
C ARG A 24 45.49 4.36 -23.01
N SER A 25 46.19 5.36 -22.48
CA SER A 25 45.82 5.98 -21.19
C SER A 25 44.60 6.90 -21.26
N SER A 26 44.22 7.40 -22.44
CA SER A 26 42.99 8.19 -22.63
C SER A 26 41.72 7.35 -22.84
N ALA A 27 41.86 6.04 -23.06
CA ALA A 27 40.74 5.13 -23.02
C ALA A 27 40.60 4.61 -21.59
N GLN A 28 39.74 5.25 -20.79
CA GLN A 28 39.16 4.56 -19.64
C GLN A 28 38.50 3.30 -20.24
N GLU A 29 39.12 2.14 -20.07
CA GLU A 29 38.71 0.90 -20.74
C GLU A 29 37.31 0.52 -20.21
N CYS A 30 36.26 0.98 -20.89
CA CYS A 30 34.88 0.62 -20.59
C CYS A 30 34.81 -0.92 -20.57
N PRO A 31 34.15 -1.54 -19.57
CA PRO A 31 34.01 -2.98 -19.52
C PRO A 31 33.46 -3.49 -20.86
N SER A 32 34.01 -4.59 -21.36
CA SER A 32 33.57 -5.13 -22.63
C SER A 32 32.07 -5.43 -22.55
N THR A 33 31.34 -5.26 -23.65
CA THR A 33 29.90 -5.57 -23.69
C THR A 33 29.62 -7.01 -23.23
N HIS A 34 30.58 -7.91 -23.42
CA HIS A 34 30.54 -9.28 -22.92
C HIS A 34 30.57 -9.38 -21.38
N ASP A 35 31.43 -8.64 -20.71
CA ASP A 35 31.56 -8.64 -19.25
C ASP A 35 30.32 -8.05 -18.56
N LEU A 36 29.75 -6.99 -19.16
CA LEU A 36 28.50 -6.41 -18.70
C LEU A 36 27.34 -7.39 -18.87
N LEU A 37 27.23 -8.05 -20.04
CA LEU A 37 26.20 -9.06 -20.28
C LEU A 37 26.32 -10.27 -19.34
N ASN A 38 27.53 -10.69 -19.01
CA ASN A 38 27.75 -11.76 -18.03
C ASN A 38 27.31 -11.33 -16.62
N SER A 39 27.63 -10.11 -16.23
CA SER A 39 27.21 -9.54 -14.93
C SER A 39 25.69 -9.41 -14.83
N LEU A 40 25.03 -8.95 -15.91
CA LEU A 40 23.57 -8.84 -15.95
C LEU A 40 22.88 -10.21 -15.86
N ARG A 41 23.37 -11.22 -16.59
CA ARG A 41 22.85 -12.59 -16.48
C ARG A 41 23.01 -13.16 -15.07
N GLN A 42 24.10 -12.82 -14.38
CA GLN A 42 24.32 -13.25 -13.00
C GLN A 42 23.31 -12.61 -12.04
N VAL A 43 23.03 -11.32 -12.20
CA VAL A 43 22.03 -10.60 -11.39
C VAL A 43 20.63 -11.14 -11.68
N GLU A 44 20.27 -11.35 -12.94
CA GLU A 44 18.98 -11.93 -13.35
C GLU A 44 18.75 -13.30 -12.68
N LYS A 45 19.75 -14.18 -12.77
CA LYS A 45 19.69 -15.50 -12.12
C LYS A 45 19.59 -15.41 -10.59
N MET A 46 20.25 -14.43 -9.98
CA MET A 46 20.15 -14.20 -8.54
C MET A 46 18.73 -13.72 -8.15
N LEU A 47 18.15 -12.81 -8.93
CA LEU A 47 16.81 -12.29 -8.71
C LEU A 47 15.75 -13.40 -8.84
N GLU A 48 15.86 -14.27 -9.84
CA GLU A 48 14.98 -15.44 -9.98
C GLU A 48 15.04 -16.37 -8.75
N LEU A 49 16.24 -16.63 -8.23
CA LEU A 49 16.42 -17.45 -7.02
C LEU A 49 15.81 -16.76 -5.78
N HIS A 50 16.00 -15.44 -5.64
CA HIS A 50 15.42 -14.70 -4.53
C HIS A 50 13.89 -14.67 -4.60
N GLU A 51 13.32 -14.49 -5.80
CA GLU A 51 11.88 -14.53 -6.03
C GLU A 51 11.30 -15.90 -5.66
N THR A 52 11.89 -17.00 -6.15
CA THR A 52 11.40 -18.35 -5.85
C THR A 52 11.50 -18.70 -4.36
N SER A 53 12.58 -18.29 -3.69
CA SER A 53 12.76 -18.43 -2.23
C SER A 53 11.70 -17.62 -1.47
N TYR A 54 11.48 -16.37 -1.85
CA TYR A 54 10.45 -15.51 -1.26
C TYR A 54 9.05 -16.11 -1.43
N GLN A 55 8.71 -16.59 -2.64
CA GLN A 55 7.45 -17.28 -2.92
C GLN A 55 7.28 -18.54 -2.06
N GLN A 56 8.34 -19.30 -1.83
CA GLN A 56 8.30 -20.46 -0.93
C GLN A 56 8.04 -20.05 0.52
N GLY A 57 8.67 -18.97 0.99
CA GLY A 57 8.40 -18.37 2.30
C GLY A 57 6.93 -18.00 2.47
N LEU A 58 6.35 -17.31 1.48
CA LEU A 58 4.93 -16.97 1.47
C LEU A 58 4.02 -18.20 1.46
N ARG A 59 4.34 -19.24 0.69
CA ARG A 59 3.60 -20.52 0.72
C ARG A 59 3.63 -21.16 2.10
N SER A 60 4.79 -21.18 2.76
CA SER A 60 4.90 -21.72 4.12
C SER A 60 4.13 -20.87 5.13
N LEU A 61 4.17 -19.55 5.00
CA LEU A 61 3.44 -18.65 5.88
C LEU A 61 1.93 -18.86 5.73
N ARG A 62 1.42 -18.93 4.49
CA ARG A 62 0.02 -19.23 4.20
C ARG A 62 -0.41 -20.56 4.83
N LYS A 63 0.42 -21.60 4.74
CA LYS A 63 0.13 -22.89 5.40
C LYS A 63 0.04 -22.75 6.92
N LYS A 64 0.96 -22.02 7.55
CA LYS A 64 0.93 -21.76 9.01
C LYS A 64 -0.32 -20.97 9.41
N ILE A 65 -0.68 -19.94 8.65
CA ILE A 65 -1.90 -19.14 8.88
C ILE A 65 -3.14 -20.03 8.76
N ASN A 66 -3.23 -20.86 7.72
CA ASN A 66 -4.36 -21.76 7.53
C ASN A 66 -4.45 -22.83 8.63
N ALA A 67 -3.32 -23.37 9.07
CA ALA A 67 -3.26 -24.31 10.18
C ALA A 67 -3.69 -23.66 11.50
N LEU A 68 -3.24 -22.43 11.76
CA LEU A 68 -3.68 -21.66 12.92
C LEU A 68 -5.17 -21.40 12.85
N HIS A 69 -5.68 -20.89 11.72
CA HIS A 69 -7.11 -20.65 11.52
C HIS A 69 -7.95 -21.92 11.74
N ASN A 70 -7.53 -23.05 11.17
CA ASN A 70 -8.22 -24.33 11.34
C ASN A 70 -8.18 -24.80 12.80
N SER A 71 -7.06 -24.61 13.49
CA SER A 71 -6.93 -24.95 14.93
C SER A 71 -7.85 -24.08 15.78
N THR A 72 -7.89 -22.77 15.53
CA THR A 72 -8.80 -21.85 16.21
C THR A 72 -10.26 -22.22 15.92
N MET A 73 -10.59 -22.54 14.68
CA MET A 73 -11.94 -22.99 14.29
C MET A 73 -12.30 -24.35 14.88
N ALA A 74 -11.35 -25.26 15.08
CA ALA A 74 -11.58 -26.51 15.78
C ALA A 74 -11.95 -26.26 17.26
N VAL A 75 -11.25 -25.34 17.93
CA VAL A 75 -11.58 -24.91 19.31
C VAL A 75 -13.00 -24.32 19.37
N PHE A 76 -13.35 -23.43 18.44
CA PHE A 76 -14.71 -22.88 18.37
C PHE A 76 -15.76 -23.92 18.01
N LYS A 77 -15.44 -24.91 17.16
CA LYS A 77 -16.35 -25.98 16.76
C LYS A 77 -16.62 -26.98 17.89
N THR A 78 -15.66 -27.22 18.78
CA THR A 78 -15.85 -28.05 19.97
C THR A 78 -16.67 -27.37 21.07
N GLY A 79 -16.78 -26.04 21.10
CA GLY A 79 -17.66 -25.29 22.01
C GLY A 79 -19.12 -25.15 21.54
N ARG A 80 -19.43 -25.54 20.30
CA ARG A 80 -20.72 -25.24 19.65
C ARG A 80 -21.92 -26.04 20.19
N ASN A 81 -21.71 -27.04 21.05
CA ASN A 81 -22.80 -27.82 21.63
C ASN A 81 -23.17 -27.43 23.07
N GLU A 82 -22.51 -26.43 23.64
CA GLU A 82 -22.74 -25.96 25.00
C GLU A 82 -23.31 -24.53 24.99
N SER A 83 -24.58 -24.42 24.58
CA SER A 83 -25.30 -23.15 24.55
C SER A 83 -26.48 -23.19 25.52
N CYS A 84 -26.69 -22.09 26.26
CA CYS A 84 -27.86 -21.91 27.10
C CYS A 84 -29.14 -21.79 26.27
N PRO A 85 -30.31 -22.19 26.80
CA PRO A 85 -31.59 -21.99 26.14
C PRO A 85 -31.82 -20.49 25.89
N LYS A 86 -32.30 -20.12 24.71
CA LYS A 86 -32.57 -18.73 24.34
C LYS A 86 -33.51 -18.09 25.38
N PRO A 87 -33.07 -17.07 26.15
CA PRO A 87 -33.90 -16.50 27.20
C PRO A 87 -34.96 -15.59 26.59
N ASP A 88 -36.18 -15.68 27.08
CA ASP A 88 -37.28 -14.86 26.58
C ASP A 88 -37.10 -13.38 26.92
N PRO A 89 -37.55 -12.46 26.06
CA PRO A 89 -37.61 -11.05 26.40
C PRO A 89 -38.63 -10.84 27.53
N PRO A 90 -38.34 -9.98 28.53
CA PRO A 90 -39.32 -9.63 29.55
C PRO A 90 -40.53 -8.95 28.92
N ALA A 91 -41.71 -9.20 29.50
CA ALA A 91 -42.93 -8.48 29.12
C ALA A 91 -42.69 -6.97 29.21
N HIS A 92 -43.17 -6.20 28.23
CA HIS A 92 -42.90 -4.76 28.13
C HIS A 92 -41.40 -4.39 28.10
N GLY A 93 -40.53 -5.30 27.65
CA GLY A 93 -39.11 -5.05 27.46
C GLY A 93 -38.54 -5.75 26.22
N ARG A 94 -37.21 -5.79 26.14
CA ARG A 94 -36.43 -6.43 25.07
C ARG A 94 -35.17 -7.04 25.64
N ARG A 95 -34.73 -8.14 25.04
CA ARG A 95 -33.41 -8.75 25.26
C ARG A 95 -32.46 -8.30 24.15
N LEU A 96 -31.26 -7.89 24.52
CA LEU A 96 -30.13 -7.65 23.63
C LEU A 96 -29.12 -8.79 23.75
N GLY A 97 -28.59 -9.24 22.62
CA GLY A 97 -27.70 -10.40 22.53
C GLY A 97 -28.25 -11.49 21.60
N ARG A 98 -27.36 -12.01 20.76
CA ARG A 98 -27.66 -13.04 19.74
C ARG A 98 -26.87 -14.34 19.93
N VAL A 99 -25.86 -14.32 20.80
CA VAL A 99 -24.99 -15.46 21.12
C VAL A 99 -25.35 -15.93 22.53
N PHE A 100 -25.51 -17.24 22.71
CA PHE A 100 -25.93 -17.86 23.97
C PHE A 100 -24.97 -18.98 24.40
N GLU A 101 -23.72 -18.93 23.93
CA GLU A 101 -22.67 -19.88 24.30
C GLU A 101 -22.19 -19.61 25.73
N VAL A 102 -21.64 -20.63 26.40
CA VAL A 102 -21.06 -20.48 27.75
C VAL A 102 -20.09 -19.30 27.80
N GLY A 103 -20.19 -18.47 28.84
CA GLY A 103 -19.40 -17.24 29.04
C GLY A 103 -19.97 -16.00 28.36
N HIS A 104 -20.91 -16.13 27.41
CA HIS A 104 -21.56 -14.98 26.78
C HIS A 104 -22.67 -14.39 27.65
N GLU A 105 -22.90 -13.09 27.51
CA GLU A 105 -23.92 -12.35 28.26
C GLU A 105 -25.04 -11.78 27.39
N VAL A 106 -26.21 -11.62 27.99
CA VAL A 106 -27.38 -10.97 27.41
C VAL A 106 -27.84 -9.84 28.31
N HIS A 107 -28.30 -8.75 27.71
CA HIS A 107 -28.75 -7.56 28.41
C HIS A 107 -30.26 -7.38 28.27
N PHE A 108 -30.91 -6.84 29.29
CA PHE A 108 -32.35 -6.61 29.31
C PHE A 108 -32.66 -5.12 29.45
N LEU A 109 -33.64 -4.67 28.68
CA LEU A 109 -34.12 -3.29 28.68
C LEU A 109 -35.64 -3.28 28.74
N CYS A 110 -36.20 -2.36 29.51
CA CYS A 110 -37.64 -2.11 29.53
C CYS A 110 -38.04 -1.03 28.52
N LYS A 111 -39.29 -1.06 28.08
CA LYS A 111 -39.88 0.02 27.29
C LYS A 111 -40.00 1.29 28.15
N PRO A 112 -40.08 2.48 27.53
CA PRO A 112 -40.34 3.72 28.27
C PRO A 112 -41.58 3.60 29.16
N GLY A 113 -41.52 4.16 30.38
CA GLY A 113 -42.57 4.04 31.39
C GLY A 113 -42.54 2.76 32.23
N TYR A 114 -41.52 1.90 32.05
CA TYR A 114 -41.32 0.70 32.85
C TYR A 114 -39.91 0.66 33.45
N GLU A 115 -39.80 0.13 34.67
CA GLU A 115 -38.56 -0.10 35.41
C GLU A 115 -38.17 -1.57 35.36
N LEU A 116 -36.87 -1.84 35.17
CA LEU A 116 -36.34 -3.20 35.20
C LEU A 116 -36.13 -3.66 36.64
N ILE A 117 -36.81 -4.73 37.03
CA ILE A 117 -36.68 -5.39 38.33
C ILE A 117 -35.89 -6.69 38.13
N GLY A 118 -34.76 -6.80 38.84
CA GLY A 118 -33.83 -7.92 38.72
C GLY A 118 -32.54 -7.57 37.98
N PRO A 119 -31.75 -8.57 37.56
CA PRO A 119 -30.45 -8.33 36.94
C PRO A 119 -30.59 -7.76 35.53
N ARG A 120 -29.85 -6.68 35.23
CA ARG A 120 -29.76 -6.08 33.88
C ARG A 120 -29.12 -7.02 32.86
N THR A 121 -28.22 -7.87 33.33
CA THR A 121 -27.37 -8.71 32.50
C THR A 121 -27.36 -10.12 33.07
N ARG A 122 -27.39 -11.13 32.21
CA ARG A 122 -27.27 -12.54 32.59
C ARG A 122 -26.21 -13.20 31.71
N VAL A 123 -25.41 -14.08 32.30
CA VAL A 123 -24.30 -14.79 31.66
C VAL A 123 -24.66 -16.26 31.53
N CYS A 124 -24.35 -16.89 30.40
CA CYS A 124 -24.51 -18.34 30.25
C CYS A 124 -23.39 -19.05 31.02
N LEU A 125 -23.75 -19.83 32.03
CA LEU A 125 -22.80 -20.60 32.83
C LEU A 125 -22.45 -21.92 32.14
N ASP A 126 -21.32 -22.51 32.53
CA ASP A 126 -20.88 -23.86 32.16
C ASP A 126 -21.95 -24.94 32.44
N THR A 127 -22.81 -24.71 33.44
CA THR A 127 -24.00 -25.54 33.73
C THR A 127 -25.14 -25.45 32.69
N LEU A 128 -24.94 -24.74 31.57
CA LEU A 128 -25.93 -24.47 30.52
C LEU A 128 -27.17 -23.73 31.03
N LYS A 129 -27.02 -22.99 32.14
CA LYS A 129 -28.06 -22.16 32.76
C LYS A 129 -27.62 -20.71 32.80
N TRP A 130 -28.59 -19.82 32.68
CA TRP A 130 -28.36 -18.38 32.84
C TRP A 130 -28.14 -18.01 34.30
N SER A 131 -27.14 -17.18 34.56
CA SER A 131 -26.88 -16.63 35.88
C SER A 131 -28.05 -15.77 36.38
N GLY A 132 -28.28 -15.78 37.70
CA GLY A 132 -29.34 -15.00 38.34
C GLY A 132 -30.77 -15.38 37.90
N GLN A 133 -31.72 -14.50 38.22
CA GLN A 133 -33.14 -14.68 37.90
C GLN A 133 -33.53 -13.90 36.63
N GLN A 134 -34.59 -14.33 35.96
CA GLN A 134 -35.13 -13.60 34.80
C GLN A 134 -35.68 -12.25 35.27
N PRO A 135 -35.22 -11.11 34.73
CA PRO A 135 -35.74 -9.82 35.11
C PRO A 135 -37.13 -9.59 34.53
N MET A 136 -37.89 -8.69 35.15
CA MET A 136 -39.22 -8.27 34.71
C MET A 136 -39.30 -6.75 34.58
N CYS A 137 -40.20 -6.26 33.74
CA CYS A 137 -40.47 -4.83 33.63
C CYS A 137 -41.75 -4.48 34.36
N ARG A 138 -41.64 -3.59 35.35
CA ARG A 138 -42.77 -3.10 36.16
C ARG A 138 -43.13 -1.69 35.73
N TYR A 139 -44.42 -1.41 35.56
CA TYR A 139 -44.87 -0.06 35.22
C TYR A 139 -44.44 0.95 36.29
N LEU A 140 -43.92 2.08 35.85
CA LEU A 140 -43.63 3.22 36.71
C LEU A 140 -44.95 3.96 36.97
N ASN A 141 -45.44 3.93 38.20
CA ASN A 141 -46.49 4.85 38.63
C ASN A 141 -45.87 6.25 38.71
N VAL A 142 -45.78 6.93 37.56
CA VAL A 142 -45.30 8.30 37.47
C VAL A 142 -46.39 9.23 38.00
N THR A 143 -46.60 9.24 39.31
CA THR A 143 -47.17 10.41 39.98
C THR A 143 -46.02 11.39 40.19
N THR A 144 -45.81 12.27 39.22
CA THR A 144 -45.21 13.60 39.40
C THR A 144 -43.94 13.68 40.28
N SER A 145 -42.87 12.95 39.96
CA SER A 145 -41.56 13.17 40.63
C SER A 145 -40.34 13.14 39.72
N SER A 146 -40.50 12.99 38.40
CA SER A 146 -39.37 13.03 37.47
C SER A 146 -39.67 13.77 36.15
N LEU A 147 -40.63 14.70 36.17
CA LEU A 147 -40.79 15.73 35.12
C LEU A 147 -39.84 16.93 35.34
N ALA A 148 -38.63 16.67 35.85
CA ALA A 148 -37.60 17.68 36.08
C ALA A 148 -36.26 17.21 35.55
N SER A 149 -36.21 16.83 34.29
CA SER A 149 -35.02 16.94 33.42
C SER A 149 -35.42 16.51 32.01
N LEU A 150 -34.93 17.25 31.01
CA LEU A 150 -35.27 17.16 29.58
C LEU A 150 -36.54 17.92 29.14
N SER A 151 -36.66 19.17 29.57
CA SER A 151 -37.12 20.22 28.65
C SER A 151 -36.00 20.52 27.66
N SER A 152 -36.09 20.01 26.44
CA SER A 152 -35.39 20.60 25.29
C SER A 152 -36.29 20.51 24.07
N PRO A 153 -36.48 21.63 23.35
CA PRO A 153 -37.50 21.74 22.31
C PRO A 153 -37.10 20.92 21.09
N ALA A 154 -38.10 20.25 20.50
CA ALA A 154 -37.99 19.60 19.21
C ALA A 154 -37.58 20.63 18.15
N LEU A 155 -36.46 20.39 17.46
CA LEU A 155 -36.20 20.99 16.15
C LEU A 155 -37.08 20.27 15.14
N SER A 156 -38.12 20.96 14.69
CA SER A 156 -39.02 20.56 13.63
C SER A 156 -38.25 20.43 12.31
N PHE A 157 -38.19 19.21 11.76
CA PHE A 157 -37.78 18.98 10.37
C PHE A 157 -38.92 19.38 9.43
N THR A 158 -38.75 20.49 8.70
CA THR A 158 -39.51 20.75 7.48
C THR A 158 -38.76 20.15 6.30
N ILE A 159 -39.31 19.08 5.72
CA ILE A 159 -38.84 18.49 4.46
C ILE A 159 -39.40 19.36 3.32
N SER A 160 -38.54 20.15 2.68
CA SER A 160 -38.85 20.77 1.38
C SER A 160 -38.23 19.91 0.28
N ALA A 161 -39.09 19.38 -0.59
CA ALA A 161 -38.70 18.67 -1.79
C ALA A 161 -38.01 19.64 -2.78
N ALA A 162 -36.76 19.35 -3.13
CA ALA A 162 -36.08 20.02 -4.24
C ALA A 162 -35.95 19.05 -5.41
N SER A 163 -36.59 19.45 -6.49
CA SER A 163 -36.60 18.85 -7.82
C SER A 163 -35.21 18.58 -8.38
N SER A 164 -35.04 17.38 -8.92
CA SER A 164 -33.95 16.99 -9.80
C SER A 164 -33.97 17.82 -11.08
N SER A 165 -32.93 18.61 -11.32
CA SER A 165 -32.58 19.14 -12.63
C SER A 165 -31.19 18.67 -13.03
N SER A 166 -31.14 18.07 -14.21
CA SER A 166 -30.01 17.55 -14.96
C SER A 166 -28.98 18.62 -15.27
N SER A 167 -27.70 18.34 -15.00
CA SER A 167 -26.57 19.07 -15.57
C SER A 167 -25.67 18.12 -16.37
N SER A 168 -25.65 18.41 -17.67
CA SER A 168 -24.84 17.85 -18.74
C SER A 168 -23.34 17.91 -18.46
N ALA A 169 -22.66 16.77 -18.54
CA ALA A 169 -21.21 16.70 -18.62
C ALA A 169 -20.76 17.02 -20.05
N THR A 170 -20.01 18.11 -20.19
CA THR A 170 -19.28 18.49 -21.41
C THR A 170 -17.96 17.72 -21.48
N SER A 171 -17.80 16.95 -22.56
CA SER A 171 -16.53 16.37 -22.99
C SER A 171 -15.54 17.46 -23.40
N PRO A 172 -14.24 17.35 -23.08
CA PRO A 172 -13.19 18.00 -23.84
C PRO A 172 -12.52 17.02 -24.80
N SER A 173 -12.36 17.53 -26.01
CA SER A 173 -11.69 17.03 -27.20
C SER A 173 -10.28 16.48 -26.97
N LEU A 174 -10.01 15.31 -27.56
CA LEU A 174 -8.69 14.81 -27.91
C LEU A 174 -8.01 15.79 -28.88
N LEU A 175 -6.84 16.29 -28.52
CA LEU A 175 -5.92 16.99 -29.41
C LEU A 175 -4.77 16.04 -29.78
N SER A 176 -4.48 15.96 -31.06
CA SER A 176 -3.55 15.05 -31.73
C SER A 176 -2.09 15.20 -31.27
N PRO A 177 -1.26 14.14 -31.40
CA PRO A 177 0.19 14.23 -31.15
C PRO A 177 0.90 14.95 -32.31
N PRO A 178 1.91 15.81 -32.05
CA PRO A 178 2.82 16.22 -33.09
C PRO A 178 3.85 15.12 -33.35
N THR A 179 4.05 14.87 -34.63
CA THR A 179 5.08 14.05 -35.26
C THR A 179 6.47 14.27 -34.65
N SER A 180 7.09 13.19 -34.17
CA SER A 180 8.49 13.15 -33.78
C SER A 180 9.39 13.19 -35.02
N SER A 181 9.95 14.36 -35.31
CA SER A 181 11.18 14.48 -36.11
C SER A 181 12.35 14.09 -35.23
N SER A 182 13.07 13.03 -35.60
CA SER A 182 14.28 12.56 -34.93
C SER A 182 15.36 13.65 -34.80
N PRO A 183 15.97 13.82 -33.62
CA PRO A 183 17.32 14.34 -33.49
C PRO A 183 18.26 13.30 -32.85
N SER A 184 19.56 13.51 -33.07
CA SER A 184 20.69 12.62 -32.82
C SER A 184 20.70 11.88 -31.47
N SER A 185 21.21 10.65 -31.47
CA SER A 185 21.14 9.60 -30.43
C SER A 185 21.68 9.92 -29.02
N SER A 186 22.25 11.10 -28.77
CA SER A 186 22.88 11.44 -27.48
C SER A 186 22.16 12.53 -26.69
N ILE A 187 21.18 13.22 -27.30
CA ILE A 187 20.45 14.34 -26.68
C ILE A 187 18.97 14.22 -27.01
N ARG A 188 18.10 14.20 -26.00
CA ARG A 188 16.64 14.11 -26.18
C ARG A 188 15.86 15.07 -25.26
N PRO A 189 14.61 15.44 -25.60
CA PRO A 189 13.80 16.30 -24.74
C PRO A 189 13.34 15.56 -23.47
N SER A 190 13.26 16.27 -22.35
CA SER A 190 12.71 15.74 -21.09
C SER A 190 11.18 15.75 -21.07
N ASN A 191 10.59 14.83 -20.32
CA ASN A 191 9.15 14.79 -20.08
C ASN A 191 8.78 15.60 -18.82
N CYS A 192 8.15 16.76 -18.99
CA CYS A 192 7.80 17.68 -17.91
C CYS A 192 6.29 17.75 -17.65
N THR A 193 5.90 17.69 -16.38
CA THR A 193 4.53 17.94 -15.93
C THR A 193 4.49 19.20 -15.06
N HIS A 194 3.55 20.11 -15.35
CA HIS A 194 3.35 21.36 -14.60
C HIS A 194 2.12 21.24 -13.69
N PHE A 195 2.28 21.53 -12.40
CA PHE A 195 1.18 21.51 -11.43
C PHE A 195 1.27 22.71 -10.46
N LEU A 196 0.24 23.56 -10.44
CA LEU A 196 0.02 24.64 -9.45
C LEU A 196 1.29 25.46 -9.08
N GLY A 197 2.12 25.78 -10.06
CA GLY A 197 3.35 26.58 -9.86
C GLY A 197 4.64 25.78 -9.64
N SER A 198 4.60 24.45 -9.72
CA SER A 198 5.78 23.58 -9.71
C SER A 198 5.91 22.83 -11.04
N THR A 199 7.16 22.64 -11.49
CA THR A 199 7.50 21.90 -12.73
C THR A 199 8.40 20.73 -12.37
N HIS A 200 7.98 19.52 -12.75
CA HIS A 200 8.76 18.31 -12.55
C HIS A 200 9.06 17.67 -13.89
N CYS A 201 10.35 17.56 -14.22
CA CYS A 201 10.84 16.98 -15.47
C CYS A 201 11.56 15.66 -15.20
N THR A 202 11.41 14.70 -16.11
CA THR A 202 12.01 13.37 -16.04
C THR A 202 12.62 12.97 -17.38
N CYS A 203 13.68 12.15 -17.32
CA CYS A 203 14.33 11.55 -18.48
C CYS A 203 14.13 10.03 -18.44
N ASP A 204 14.12 9.36 -19.59
CA ASP A 204 14.10 7.89 -19.60
C ASP A 204 15.42 7.33 -19.07
N VAL A 205 15.39 6.05 -18.69
CA VAL A 205 16.54 5.32 -18.13
C VAL A 205 17.77 5.48 -19.03
N GLY A 206 18.92 5.74 -18.40
CA GLY A 206 20.22 5.97 -19.07
C GLY A 206 20.52 7.43 -19.40
N PHE A 207 19.62 8.38 -19.09
CA PHE A 207 19.81 9.79 -19.41
C PHE A 207 19.62 10.67 -18.17
N THR A 208 20.41 11.74 -18.07
CA THR A 208 20.35 12.72 -16.97
C THR A 208 19.87 14.08 -17.47
N ILE A 209 19.20 14.83 -16.59
CA ILE A 209 18.77 16.18 -16.89
C ILE A 209 20.01 17.08 -16.96
N SER A 210 20.20 17.72 -18.10
CA SER A 210 21.29 18.65 -18.36
C SER A 210 20.73 19.95 -18.92
N GLY A 211 21.21 21.09 -18.42
CA GLY A 211 20.76 22.42 -18.84
C GLY A 211 20.07 23.21 -17.73
N ARG A 212 20.03 24.54 -17.90
CA ARG A 212 19.58 25.49 -16.87
C ARG A 212 18.08 25.40 -16.56
N ASP A 213 17.29 24.88 -17.51
CA ASP A 213 15.82 24.87 -17.44
C ASP A 213 15.22 23.45 -17.41
N ASN A 214 16.02 22.42 -17.10
CA ASN A 214 15.64 21.01 -16.97
C ASN A 214 14.92 20.37 -18.17
N GLN A 215 15.08 20.96 -19.37
CA GLN A 215 14.33 20.57 -20.59
C GLN A 215 15.04 19.55 -21.47
N ILE A 216 16.31 19.27 -21.20
CA ILE A 216 17.16 18.44 -22.06
C ILE A 216 17.71 17.28 -21.24
N CYS A 217 17.65 16.09 -21.82
CA CYS A 217 18.23 14.87 -21.32
C CYS A 217 19.48 14.55 -22.14
N THR A 218 20.62 14.41 -21.48
CA THR A 218 21.86 13.91 -22.08
C THR A 218 22.09 12.48 -21.66
N ASP A 219 22.61 11.67 -22.58
CA ASP A 219 23.04 10.31 -22.29
C ASP A 219 24.01 10.31 -21.10
N ILE A 220 23.84 9.36 -20.18
CA ILE A 220 24.74 9.22 -19.02
C ILE A 220 25.92 8.39 -19.49
N ASP A 221 27.13 8.94 -19.42
CA ASP A 221 28.34 8.16 -19.70
C ASP A 221 28.55 7.12 -18.57
N GLU A 222 28.03 5.90 -18.72
CA GLU A 222 28.10 4.87 -17.67
C GLU A 222 29.55 4.44 -17.35
N CYS A 223 30.48 4.69 -18.28
CA CYS A 223 31.91 4.44 -18.09
C CYS A 223 32.57 5.36 -17.05
N HIS A 224 31.98 6.52 -16.73
CA HIS A 224 32.47 7.41 -15.67
C HIS A 224 31.91 7.09 -14.29
N LEU A 225 30.77 6.38 -14.22
CA LEU A 225 30.12 6.01 -12.96
C LEU A 225 30.64 4.70 -12.37
N PHE A 226 31.16 3.80 -13.21
CA PHE A 226 31.79 2.55 -12.78
C PHE A 226 33.25 2.45 -13.29
N PRO A 227 34.18 3.31 -12.84
CA PRO A 227 35.58 3.09 -13.08
C PRO A 227 36.01 1.86 -12.26
N LEU A 228 36.14 0.69 -12.91
CA LEU A 228 36.84 -0.45 -12.31
C LEU A 228 38.34 -0.13 -12.27
N ALA A 229 38.70 0.72 -11.32
CA ALA A 229 40.06 0.87 -10.82
C ALA A 229 40.05 0.50 -9.33
N GLN A 230 40.07 -0.80 -9.05
CA GLN A 230 40.96 -1.47 -8.09
C GLN A 230 40.73 -2.99 -8.14
#